data_AF-A0A267TEG6-F1
#
_entry.id   AF-A0A267TEG6-F1
#
_cell.length_a   1.000
_cell.length_b   1.000
_cell.length_c   1.000
_cell.angle_alpha   90.00
_cell.angle_beta   90.00
_cell.angle_gamma   90.00
#
_symmetry.space_group_name_H-M   'P 1'
#
loop_
_entity.id
_entity.type
_entity.pdbx_description
1 polymer ?
#
loop_
_entity_poly.entity_id
_entity_poly.type
_entity_poly.pdbx_seq_one_letter_code
_entity_poly.pdbx_strand_id
1 'polypeptide(L)'
;MKLLTLLLTHWLFSLQSTDSLTLKWQTQVNRRLDSLSNSPFLQTGMVGMSVKSAKTGKSVISFQAKKSLAPASTMKLLSTATALMTLGDSFMYQTTLEYSGSIVDSVLNGNIYIKGNGDPSLGSWRFKNQPDYKQLLDAWAMKVKALGIKKSMGELWGTRVFSMPT
;
A
#
# COMPACT_ATOMS: atom_id res chain seq x y z
N MET A 1 74.27 13.75 -5.60
CA MET A 1 74.29 12.34 -6.06
C MET A 1 73.02 11.66 -5.58
N LYS A 2 72.14 11.24 -6.52
CA LYS A 2 71.05 10.22 -6.41
C LYS A 2 70.00 10.42 -5.28
N LEU A 3 68.69 10.31 -5.49
CA LEU A 3 67.91 9.56 -6.46
C LEU A 3 66.47 10.13 -6.50
N LEU A 4 65.92 10.31 -7.70
CA LEU A 4 64.52 10.66 -7.96
C LEU A 4 63.62 9.45 -7.61
N THR A 5 62.65 9.61 -6.69
CA THR A 5 61.63 8.58 -6.44
C THR A 5 60.37 8.91 -7.25
N LEU A 6 60.20 8.20 -8.36
CA LEU A 6 59.11 8.30 -9.30
C LEU A 6 57.82 7.72 -8.67
N LEU A 7 56.84 8.54 -8.32
CA LEU A 7 55.50 8.10 -7.91
C LEU A 7 54.70 7.67 -9.16
N LEU A 8 54.73 6.38 -9.47
CA LEU A 8 53.93 5.78 -10.54
C LEU A 8 52.46 5.66 -10.06
N THR A 9 51.64 6.66 -10.34
CA THR A 9 50.19 6.60 -10.14
C THR A 9 49.59 5.57 -11.12
N HIS A 10 49.30 4.37 -10.63
CA HIS A 10 48.57 3.37 -11.38
C HIS A 10 47.12 3.83 -11.50
N TRP A 11 46.78 4.44 -12.63
CA TRP A 11 45.40 4.57 -13.07
C TRP A 11 44.86 3.17 -13.36
N LEU A 12 44.28 2.53 -12.35
CA LEU A 12 43.42 1.36 -12.52
C LEU A 12 42.14 1.82 -13.23
N PHE A 13 42.23 1.98 -14.54
CA PHE A 13 41.06 2.12 -15.39
C PHE A 13 40.39 0.75 -15.44
N SER A 14 39.45 0.51 -14.52
CA SER A 14 38.59 -0.67 -14.61
C SER A 14 37.80 -0.55 -15.90
N LEU A 15 38.19 -1.29 -16.95
CA LEU A 15 37.34 -1.50 -18.12
C LEU A 15 36.08 -2.23 -17.63
N GLN A 16 35.03 -1.47 -17.33
CA GLN A 16 33.69 -2.04 -17.30
C GLN A 16 33.34 -2.36 -18.75
N SER A 17 33.48 -3.63 -19.14
CA SER A 17 32.96 -4.14 -20.40
C SER A 17 31.44 -4.03 -20.36
N THR A 18 30.90 -2.89 -20.77
CA THR A 18 29.49 -2.78 -21.09
C THR A 18 29.27 -3.53 -22.39
N ASP A 19 28.45 -4.58 -22.33
CA ASP A 19 28.14 -5.38 -23.50
C ASP A 19 27.59 -4.46 -24.60
N SER A 20 28.19 -4.54 -25.80
CA SER A 20 27.80 -3.68 -26.93
C SER A 20 26.32 -3.83 -27.31
N LEU A 21 25.73 -5.00 -27.01
CA LEU A 21 24.30 -5.28 -27.13
C LEU A 21 23.47 -4.49 -26.13
N THR A 22 23.95 -4.34 -24.88
CA THR A 22 23.26 -3.56 -23.84
C THR A 22 23.19 -2.08 -24.21
N LEU A 23 24.29 -1.56 -24.76
CA LEU A 23 24.37 -0.17 -25.22
C LEU A 23 23.41 0.08 -26.41
N LYS A 24 23.29 -0.89 -27.32
CA LYS A 24 22.45 -0.79 -28.52
C LYS A 24 20.96 -0.71 -28.16
N TRP A 25 20.44 -1.58 -27.29
CA TRP A 25 19.02 -1.56 -26.96
C TRP A 25 18.64 -0.32 -26.14
N GLN A 26 19.46 0.11 -25.18
CA GLN A 26 19.20 1.32 -24.39
C GLN A 26 19.08 2.55 -25.31
N THR A 27 20.01 2.66 -26.25
CA THR A 27 20.00 3.73 -27.27
C THR A 27 18.75 3.67 -28.15
N GLN A 28 18.26 2.47 -28.50
CA GLN A 28 17.02 2.30 -29.27
C GLN A 28 15.78 2.69 -28.45
N VAL A 29 15.71 2.31 -27.18
CA VAL A 29 14.60 2.65 -26.28
C VAL A 29 14.53 4.16 -26.07
N ASN A 30 15.66 4.81 -25.77
CA ASN A 30 15.70 6.26 -25.61
C ASN A 30 15.24 6.98 -26.89
N ARG A 31 15.70 6.56 -28.08
CA ARG A 31 15.22 7.12 -29.35
C ARG A 31 13.73 6.96 -29.56
N ARG A 32 13.14 5.82 -29.17
CA ARG A 32 11.69 5.59 -29.27
C ARG A 32 10.91 6.46 -28.29
N LEU A 33 11.44 6.68 -27.08
CA LEU A 33 10.84 7.58 -26.09
C LEU A 33 10.91 9.04 -26.54
N ASP A 34 12.03 9.47 -27.12
CA ASP A 34 12.17 10.78 -27.75
C ASP A 34 11.13 10.96 -28.88
N SER A 35 11.01 9.98 -29.76
CA SER A 35 10.02 10.02 -30.86
C SER A 35 8.58 10.05 -30.34
N LEU A 36 8.26 9.23 -29.33
CA LEU A 36 6.94 9.22 -28.70
C LEU A 36 6.62 10.57 -28.02
N SER A 37 7.59 11.12 -27.28
CA SER A 37 7.42 12.40 -26.56
C SER A 37 7.20 13.60 -27.49
N ASN A 38 7.62 13.50 -28.76
CA ASN A 38 7.40 14.53 -29.79
C ASN A 38 6.27 14.15 -30.77
N SER A 39 5.57 13.04 -30.54
CA SER A 39 4.50 12.60 -31.43
C SER A 39 3.21 13.42 -31.22
N PRO A 40 2.36 13.55 -32.25
CA PRO A 40 1.05 14.20 -32.11
C PRO A 40 0.17 13.59 -31.01
N PHE A 41 0.37 12.31 -30.67
CA PHE A 41 -0.38 11.63 -29.60
C PHE A 41 -0.09 12.22 -28.20
N LEU A 42 1.12 12.74 -27.97
CA LEU A 42 1.52 13.38 -26.71
C LEU A 42 1.65 14.90 -26.84
N GLN A 43 0.96 15.55 -27.79
CA GLN A 43 1.08 17.00 -28.03
C GLN A 43 0.89 17.86 -26.77
N THR A 44 0.00 17.44 -25.87
CA THR A 44 -0.23 18.06 -24.54
C THR A 44 0.10 17.13 -23.38
N GLY A 45 0.56 15.92 -23.68
CA GLY A 45 0.87 14.87 -22.72
C GLY A 45 2.33 14.89 -22.28
N MET A 46 2.64 14.10 -21.26
CA MET A 46 4.01 13.86 -20.82
C MET A 46 4.24 12.38 -20.60
N VAL A 47 5.45 11.92 -20.92
CA VAL A 47 5.90 10.55 -20.66
C VAL A 47 7.24 10.59 -19.94
N GLY A 48 7.36 9.76 -18.90
CA GLY A 48 8.59 9.52 -18.17
C GLY A 48 8.82 8.03 -18.00
N MET A 49 10.08 7.60 -18.07
CA MET A 49 10.47 6.20 -17.87
C MET A 49 11.75 6.13 -17.04
N SER A 50 11.69 5.32 -15.98
CA SER A 50 12.85 4.93 -15.19
C SER A 50 12.91 3.41 -15.09
N VAL A 51 14.04 2.84 -15.50
CA VAL A 51 14.31 1.40 -15.38
C VAL A 51 15.59 1.24 -14.58
N LYS A 52 15.55 0.44 -13.52
CA LYS A 52 16.70 0.14 -12.67
C LYS A 52 16.89 -1.36 -12.54
N SER A 53 18.14 -1.80 -12.40
CA SER A 53 18.46 -3.18 -12.05
C SER A 53 17.98 -3.47 -10.62
N ALA A 54 17.12 -4.47 -10.44
CA ALA A 54 16.65 -4.87 -9.10
C ALA A 54 17.81 -5.37 -8.21
N LYS A 55 18.83 -6.01 -8.80
CA LYS A 55 20.00 -6.55 -8.07
C LYS A 55 20.98 -5.47 -7.61
N THR A 56 21.22 -4.46 -8.45
CA THR A 56 22.31 -3.48 -8.23
C THR A 56 21.82 -2.06 -7.96
N GLY A 57 20.54 -1.78 -8.16
CA GLY A 57 19.95 -0.44 -8.10
C GLY A 57 20.39 0.50 -9.23
N LYS A 58 21.33 0.08 -10.09
CA LYS A 58 21.87 0.91 -11.18
C LYS A 58 20.79 1.26 -12.19
N SER A 59 20.76 2.52 -12.59
CA SER A 59 19.89 3.01 -13.66
C SER A 59 20.27 2.39 -15.00
N VAL A 60 19.27 1.90 -15.71
CA VAL A 60 19.38 1.28 -17.03
C VAL A 60 18.74 2.17 -18.09
N ILE A 61 17.59 2.80 -17.77
CA ILE A 61 16.92 3.83 -18.58
C ILE A 61 16.53 4.98 -17.64
N SER A 62 16.76 6.21 -18.09
CA SER A 62 16.39 7.43 -17.37
C SER A 62 15.91 8.50 -18.35
N PHE A 63 14.64 8.41 -18.74
CA PHE A 63 13.99 9.35 -19.64
C PHE A 63 12.97 10.20 -18.87
N GLN A 64 13.23 11.50 -18.72
CA GLN A 64 12.37 12.42 -17.95
C GLN A 64 12.04 11.89 -16.53
N ALA A 65 12.90 11.04 -15.95
CA ALA A 65 12.62 10.24 -14.76
C ALA A 65 12.38 11.06 -13.47
N LYS A 66 12.71 12.35 -13.48
CA LYS A 66 12.50 13.28 -12.37
C LYS A 66 11.30 14.21 -12.57
N LYS A 67 10.56 14.10 -13.68
CA LYS A 67 9.35 14.89 -13.89
C LYS A 67 8.23 14.37 -13.00
N SER A 68 7.51 15.28 -12.35
CA SER A 68 6.29 14.94 -11.62
C SER A 68 5.18 14.63 -12.62
N LEU A 69 4.56 13.46 -12.46
CA LEU A 69 3.45 12.99 -13.28
C LEU A 69 2.35 12.47 -12.36
N ALA A 70 1.09 12.53 -12.80
CA ALA A 70 0.00 11.92 -12.07
C ALA A 70 0.17 10.39 -12.05
N PRO A 71 0.39 9.75 -10.88
CA PRO A 71 0.70 8.32 -10.81
C PRO A 71 -0.55 7.43 -11.00
N ALA A 72 -1.75 8.01 -10.90
CA ALA A 72 -3.00 7.26 -10.83
C ALA A 72 -2.89 6.10 -9.81
N SER A 73 -3.28 4.89 -10.18
CA SER A 73 -3.23 3.73 -9.27
C SER A 73 -1.82 3.26 -8.91
N THR A 74 -0.73 3.73 -9.56
CA THR A 74 0.62 3.38 -9.10
C THR A 74 0.96 4.03 -7.75
N MET A 75 0.20 5.05 -7.33
CA MET A 75 0.26 5.61 -5.97
C MET A 75 0.01 4.56 -4.89
N LYS A 76 -0.74 3.49 -5.21
CA LYS A 76 -0.99 2.38 -4.28
C LYS A 76 0.30 1.70 -3.83
N LEU A 77 1.38 1.75 -4.61
CA LEU A 77 2.69 1.23 -4.17
C LEU A 77 3.19 1.98 -2.95
N LEU A 78 3.08 3.32 -2.94
CA LEU A 78 3.49 4.14 -1.82
C LEU A 78 2.59 3.90 -0.61
N SER A 79 1.26 3.95 -0.78
CA SER A 79 0.35 3.74 0.35
C SER A 79 0.46 2.33 0.95
N THR A 80 0.69 1.30 0.11
CA THR A 80 0.90 -0.07 0.57
C THR A 80 2.23 -0.22 1.32
N ALA A 81 3.32 0.35 0.79
CA ALA A 81 4.60 0.34 1.48
C ALA A 81 4.50 1.05 2.85
N THR A 82 3.86 2.21 2.90
CA THR A 82 3.61 2.93 4.16
C THR A 82 2.77 2.10 5.13
N ALA A 83 1.70 1.44 4.65
CA ALA A 83 0.87 0.59 5.50
C ALA A 83 1.68 -0.58 6.08
N LEU A 84 2.48 -1.27 5.27
CA LEU A 84 3.34 -2.37 5.72
C LEU A 84 4.41 -1.91 6.72
N MET A 85 5.03 -0.75 6.49
CA MET A 85 6.06 -0.20 7.38
C MET A 85 5.48 0.28 8.73
N THR A 86 4.27 0.84 8.72
CA THR A 86 3.65 1.41 9.92
C THR A 86 2.87 0.37 10.73
N LEU A 87 2.13 -0.52 10.06
CA LEU A 87 1.24 -1.48 10.71
C LEU A 87 1.89 -2.87 10.88
N GLY A 88 2.84 -3.22 10.00
CA GLY A 88 3.35 -4.58 9.87
C GLY A 88 2.53 -5.44 8.91
N ASP A 89 3.13 -6.54 8.45
CA ASP A 89 2.50 -7.52 7.54
C ASP A 89 1.52 -8.45 8.28
N SER A 90 1.63 -8.56 9.60
CA SER A 90 0.74 -9.34 10.46
C SER A 90 -0.38 -8.51 11.10
N PHE A 91 -0.56 -7.25 10.70
CA PHE A 91 -1.60 -6.40 11.25
C PHE A 91 -3.00 -6.96 10.94
N MET A 92 -3.85 -7.02 11.97
CA MET A 92 -5.24 -7.43 11.84
C MET A 92 -6.14 -6.35 12.42
N TYR A 93 -7.13 -5.91 11.64
CA TYR A 93 -8.18 -5.05 12.15
C TYR A 93 -9.00 -5.78 13.22
N GLN A 94 -9.52 -5.02 14.18
CA GLN A 94 -10.37 -5.56 15.24
C GLN A 94 -11.70 -4.82 15.23
N THR A 95 -12.80 -5.58 15.30
CA THR A 95 -14.14 -5.06 15.51
C THR A 95 -14.71 -5.73 16.74
N THR A 96 -15.07 -4.94 17.77
CA THR A 96 -15.59 -5.47 19.03
C THR A 96 -17.09 -5.27 19.14
N LEU A 97 -17.74 -6.20 19.83
CA LEU A 97 -19.15 -6.09 20.24
C LEU A 97 -19.17 -5.90 21.75
N GLU A 98 -19.70 -4.77 22.19
CA GLU A 98 -19.68 -4.33 23.59
C GLU A 98 -21.08 -3.95 24.04
N TYR A 99 -21.30 -3.86 25.35
CA TYR A 99 -22.53 -3.33 25.93
C TYR A 99 -22.23 -2.47 27.14
N SER A 100 -23.14 -1.56 27.49
CA SER A 100 -23.10 -0.77 28.73
C SER A 100 -24.22 -1.18 29.69
N GLY A 101 -24.09 -0.77 30.96
CA GLY A 101 -25.11 -1.01 31.98
C GLY A 101 -25.12 -2.45 32.47
N SER A 102 -26.30 -2.92 32.87
CA SER A 102 -26.48 -4.21 33.56
C SER A 102 -27.57 -5.05 32.93
N ILE A 103 -27.42 -6.37 33.01
CA ILE A 103 -28.41 -7.34 32.58
C ILE A 103 -29.16 -7.83 33.82
N VAL A 104 -30.48 -7.55 33.89
CA VAL A 104 -31.36 -7.98 34.99
C VAL A 104 -32.58 -8.66 34.37
N ASP A 105 -32.92 -9.86 34.83
CA ASP A 105 -34.06 -10.65 34.33
C ASP A 105 -34.11 -10.76 32.80
N SER A 106 -32.97 -11.05 32.17
CA SER A 106 -32.79 -11.11 30.71
C SER A 106 -33.02 -9.79 29.95
N VAL A 107 -33.10 -8.66 30.66
CA VAL A 107 -33.22 -7.32 30.07
C VAL A 107 -31.91 -6.55 30.24
N LEU A 108 -31.34 -6.09 29.13
CA LEU A 108 -30.21 -5.16 29.13
C LEU A 108 -30.70 -3.73 29.40
N ASN A 109 -30.34 -3.19 30.57
CA ASN A 109 -30.54 -1.79 30.93
C ASN A 109 -29.32 -0.96 30.49
N GLY A 110 -29.17 -0.80 29.18
CA GLY A 110 -28.04 -0.10 28.56
C GLY A 110 -28.02 -0.32 27.05
N ASN A 111 -26.92 0.11 26.42
CA ASN A 111 -26.78 0.09 24.97
C ASN A 111 -25.88 -1.06 24.52
N ILE A 112 -26.02 -1.46 23.25
CA ILE A 112 -25.08 -2.35 22.55
C ILE A 112 -24.25 -1.51 21.58
N TYR A 113 -22.94 -1.76 21.53
CA TYR A 113 -22.00 -1.07 20.68
C TYR A 113 -21.29 -2.04 19.75
N ILE A 114 -21.26 -1.74 18.46
CA ILE A 114 -20.37 -2.36 17.49
C ILE A 114 -19.25 -1.35 17.25
N LYS A 115 -18.06 -1.62 17.81
CA LYS A 115 -16.90 -0.76 17.65
C LYS A 115 -16.01 -1.25 16.51
N GLY A 116 -16.17 -0.65 15.33
CA GLY A 116 -15.34 -0.96 14.17
C GLY A 116 -14.04 -0.15 14.16
N ASN A 117 -12.91 -0.81 13.85
CA ASN A 117 -11.60 -0.15 13.71
C ASN A 117 -11.14 0.04 12.24
N GLY A 118 -12.09 0.10 11.30
CA GLY A 118 -11.79 0.37 9.89
C GLY A 118 -11.43 -0.86 9.05
N ASP A 119 -11.86 -2.06 9.46
CA ASP A 119 -11.68 -3.29 8.68
C ASP A 119 -12.35 -3.17 7.29
N PRO A 120 -11.59 -3.12 6.18
CA PRO A 120 -12.14 -2.98 4.84
C PRO A 120 -12.74 -4.29 4.31
N SER A 121 -12.58 -5.40 5.05
CA SER A 121 -13.04 -6.74 4.68
C SER A 121 -14.29 -7.20 5.43
N LEU A 122 -14.70 -6.49 6.49
CA LEU A 122 -15.77 -6.89 7.39
C LEU A 122 -17.08 -7.22 6.64
N GLY A 123 -17.52 -8.48 6.72
CA GLY A 123 -18.76 -8.95 6.09
C GLY A 123 -18.74 -9.03 4.55
N SER A 124 -17.60 -8.74 3.91
CA SER A 124 -17.51 -8.66 2.46
C SER A 124 -17.41 -10.06 1.83
N TRP A 125 -18.35 -10.35 0.92
CA TRP A 125 -18.38 -11.58 0.13
C TRP A 125 -17.11 -11.85 -0.70
N ARG A 126 -16.28 -10.83 -0.93
CA ARG A 126 -15.03 -10.97 -1.69
C ARG A 126 -14.00 -11.84 -0.95
N PHE A 127 -14.09 -11.95 0.37
CA PHE A 127 -13.17 -12.71 1.20
C PHE A 127 -13.80 -14.03 1.61
N LYS A 128 -13.68 -15.06 0.76
CA LYS A 128 -14.36 -16.37 0.93
C LYS A 128 -14.08 -17.10 2.25
N ASN A 129 -12.94 -16.81 2.89
CA ASN A 129 -12.55 -17.43 4.16
C ASN A 129 -12.90 -16.55 5.37
N GLN A 130 -13.66 -15.48 5.17
CA GLN A 130 -14.17 -14.59 6.21
C GLN A 130 -15.70 -14.66 6.25
N PRO A 131 -16.31 -14.44 7.43
CA PRO A 131 -17.76 -14.38 7.53
C PRO A 131 -18.33 -13.28 6.63
N ASP A 132 -19.36 -13.61 5.86
CA ASP A 132 -20.17 -12.58 5.22
C ASP A 132 -21.03 -11.83 6.25
N TYR A 133 -21.73 -10.78 5.81
CA TYR A 133 -22.58 -10.00 6.71
C TYR A 133 -23.61 -10.83 7.47
N LYS A 134 -24.21 -11.85 6.84
CA LYS A 134 -25.23 -12.66 7.49
C LYS A 134 -24.60 -13.51 8.59
N GLN A 135 -23.50 -14.20 8.27
CA GLN A 135 -22.77 -15.03 9.22
C GLN A 135 -22.22 -14.21 10.39
N LEU A 136 -21.70 -13.01 10.12
CA LEU A 136 -21.21 -12.08 11.12
C LEU A 136 -22.33 -11.63 12.07
N LEU A 137 -23.47 -11.18 11.53
CA LEU A 137 -24.62 -10.75 12.33
C LEU A 137 -25.23 -11.90 13.13
N ASP A 138 -25.32 -13.09 12.54
CA ASP A 138 -25.77 -14.30 13.24
C ASP A 138 -24.83 -14.63 14.42
N ALA A 139 -23.51 -14.55 14.19
CA ALA A 139 -22.51 -14.77 15.24
C ALA A 139 -22.63 -13.74 16.38
N TRP A 140 -22.80 -12.47 16.07
CA TRP A 140 -23.01 -11.41 17.07
C TRP A 140 -24.33 -11.61 17.82
N ALA A 141 -25.43 -11.90 17.14
CA ALA A 141 -26.71 -12.17 17.76
C ALA A 141 -26.64 -13.38 18.70
N MET A 142 -25.91 -14.44 18.32
CA MET A 142 -25.66 -15.59 19.20
C MET A 142 -24.86 -15.19 20.45
N LYS A 143 -23.85 -14.34 20.32
CA LYS A 143 -23.09 -13.84 21.48
C LYS A 143 -23.96 -13.01 22.43
N VAL A 144 -24.82 -12.14 21.90
CA VAL A 144 -25.77 -11.36 22.72
C VAL A 144 -26.75 -12.28 23.45
N LYS A 145 -27.32 -13.27 22.74
CA LYS A 145 -28.23 -14.27 23.34
C LYS A 145 -27.53 -15.12 24.40
N ALA A 146 -26.26 -15.47 24.20
CA ALA A 146 -25.47 -16.24 25.16
C ALA A 146 -25.22 -15.48 26.48
N LEU A 147 -25.30 -14.14 26.47
CA LEU A 147 -25.29 -13.30 27.68
C LEU A 147 -26.64 -13.29 28.40
N GLY A 148 -27.64 -14.04 27.92
CA GLY A 148 -28.99 -14.08 28.50
C GLY A 148 -29.86 -12.89 28.14
N ILE A 149 -29.40 -12.01 27.25
CA ILE A 149 -30.15 -10.81 26.82
C ILE A 149 -31.26 -11.24 25.86
N LYS A 150 -32.52 -11.01 26.25
CA LYS A 150 -33.72 -11.21 25.44
C LYS A 150 -34.35 -9.89 24.99
N LYS A 151 -34.10 -8.81 25.73
CA LYS A 151 -34.60 -7.46 25.44
C LYS A 151 -33.52 -6.43 25.78
N SER A 152 -33.40 -5.37 24.98
CA SER A 152 -32.61 -4.18 25.29
C SER A 152 -33.54 -3.00 25.54
N MET A 153 -33.28 -2.23 26.60
CA MET A 153 -33.94 -0.96 26.86
C MET A 153 -33.18 0.23 26.27
N GLY A 154 -31.92 0.04 25.87
CA GLY A 154 -31.15 1.02 25.11
C GLY A 154 -31.04 0.68 23.64
N GLU A 155 -30.19 1.44 22.95
CA GLU A 155 -30.04 1.44 21.50
C GLU A 155 -28.84 0.61 21.03
N LEU A 156 -28.83 0.31 19.73
CA LEU A 156 -27.69 -0.29 19.03
C LEU A 156 -26.89 0.81 18.32
N TRP A 157 -25.62 0.95 18.69
CA TRP A 157 -24.72 1.96 18.14
C TRP A 157 -23.60 1.33 17.31
N GLY A 158 -23.37 1.86 16.11
CA GLY A 158 -22.14 1.60 15.35
C GLY A 158 -21.16 2.77 15.52
N THR A 159 -19.94 2.51 15.97
CA THR A 159 -18.93 3.57 16.08
C THR A 159 -18.15 3.75 14.78
N ARG A 160 -17.57 4.93 14.61
CA ARG A 160 -16.69 5.26 13.49
C ARG A 160 -15.32 5.65 14.03
N VAL A 161 -14.26 5.19 13.37
CA VAL A 161 -12.86 5.55 13.71
C VAL A 161 -12.27 6.63 12.83
N PHE A 162 -12.88 6.89 11.67
CA PHE A 162 -12.44 7.96 10.77
C PHE A 162 -13.35 9.17 10.95
N SER A 163 -12.74 10.35 11.13
CA SER A 163 -13.44 11.63 11.19
C SER A 163 -14.09 11.96 9.84
N MET A 164 -15.24 12.61 9.87
CA MET A 164 -15.78 13.27 8.67
C MET A 164 -14.97 14.55 8.41
N PRO A 165 -14.70 14.91 7.15
CA PRO A 165 -14.20 16.24 6.86
C PRO A 165 -15.21 17.27 7.37
N THR A 166 -14.75 18.24 8.15
CA THR A 166 -15.51 19.44 8.55
C THR A 166 -15.57 20.45 7.42
#